data_AF-A0A3R7BS27-F1
#
_entry.id   AF-A0A3R7BS27-F1
#
_cell.length_a   1.000
_cell.length_b   1.000
_cell.length_c   1.000
_cell.angle_alpha   90.00
_cell.angle_beta   90.00
_cell.angle_gamma   90.00
#
_symmetry.space_group_name_H-M   'P 1'
#
loop_
_entity.id
_entity.type
_entity.pdbx_description
1 polymer ?
#
loop_
_entity_poly.entity_id
_entity_poly.type
_entity_poly.pdbx_seq_one_letter_code
_entity_poly.pdbx_strand_id
1 'polypeptide(L)'
;MTATSAPVQHEKDALLEDGVGFNEGVRRNRWLIGVLCVVIVAIIWTFASVLVQYVFHDLGFSKPFFLTYVANSLFAVNLPLYYIGKKLGYVKTEAQASVRDTLWVSAVVAPLWFIANCAYNFSLNMTSTIISSTSSMFTFALSVFFLGERFAWFKIAGVVFCMAGNIVTVLQDGSSGTSDSFTGDSIALVSAFMYAVYTSTMRKYIPDDSSMSLSLFFGLLGLLNFVCLLPVVLFLHFTNVESLQSLTVEILGLLTVKGLFDNVLSDYLWALAMLYTTPTVATIGLSLTVPQVQGYEALPSPPADHDLTSAVVRFVGRDVLARWTHLPSRVCQEGGGEQRVNTYVHPQRITHWCHLFRTAIGINCKDGVVMGVEKVLLSKLLVPGTHRRIHAIDRHIGLVRPLELKNYGSPIPPQVLADRMSQYVHYFTLYGSVRPFGTSIMLAGRDVDTGKTFLNVIEPSGVSYRYRGAAMGKGEQAAKTEIEKYKIFDLTCREAIKYIAKILNVLHDEVKHPFELELSWLCEESNWQHQLVPGNIRDEATAWAVRSIQDDDIADDADDA
;
A
#
# COMPACT_ATOMS: atom_id res chain seq x y z
N MET A 1 17.17 51.15 -23.56
CA MET A 1 17.80 50.85 -22.26
C MET A 1 16.95 49.80 -21.56
N THR A 2 17.51 48.59 -21.40
CA THR A 2 17.28 47.57 -20.35
C THR A 2 15.85 47.38 -19.79
N ALA A 3 15.13 46.27 -20.08
CA ALA A 3 15.31 44.87 -19.60
C ALA A 3 14.82 44.68 -18.13
N THR A 4 13.63 44.11 -17.93
CA THR A 4 13.33 42.72 -17.47
C THR A 4 13.56 42.42 -15.98
N SER A 5 12.48 42.15 -15.23
CA SER A 5 12.50 41.33 -14.00
C SER A 5 11.09 40.86 -13.60
N ALA A 6 10.66 39.68 -14.07
CA ALA A 6 9.43 39.02 -13.60
C ALA A 6 9.37 37.47 -13.72
N PRO A 7 10.15 36.75 -14.56
CA PRO A 7 9.92 35.31 -14.75
C PRO A 7 10.52 34.42 -13.64
N VAL A 8 11.45 34.93 -12.83
CA VAL A 8 12.25 34.09 -11.91
C VAL A 8 11.51 33.67 -10.63
N GLN A 9 10.49 34.43 -10.21
CA GLN A 9 9.81 34.15 -8.92
C GLN A 9 8.79 33.00 -9.07
N HIS A 10 8.03 32.99 -10.17
CA HIS A 10 7.00 31.99 -10.43
C HIS A 10 7.56 30.59 -10.69
N GLU A 11 8.79 30.51 -11.22
CA GLU A 11 9.54 29.26 -11.43
C GLU A 11 10.06 28.69 -10.10
N LYS A 12 10.48 29.56 -9.17
CA LYS A 12 10.89 29.14 -7.82
C LYS A 12 9.73 28.58 -7.02
N ASP A 13 8.56 29.22 -7.08
CA ASP A 13 7.38 28.78 -6.33
C ASP A 13 6.84 27.44 -6.86
N ALA A 14 6.87 27.21 -8.18
CA ALA A 14 6.51 25.92 -8.77
C ALA A 14 7.50 24.79 -8.41
N LEU A 15 8.81 25.08 -8.42
CA LEU A 15 9.83 24.11 -7.98
C LEU A 15 9.73 23.79 -6.49
N LEU A 16 9.27 24.75 -5.68
CA LEU A 16 9.00 24.54 -4.25
C LEU A 16 7.75 23.68 -4.04
N GLU A 17 6.67 23.89 -4.78
CA GLU A 17 5.47 23.04 -4.71
C GLU A 17 5.74 21.60 -5.16
N ASP A 18 6.47 21.41 -6.25
CA ASP A 18 6.90 20.08 -6.71
C ASP A 18 7.84 19.40 -5.70
N GLY A 19 8.76 20.17 -5.09
CA GLY A 19 9.64 19.69 -4.03
C GLY A 19 8.89 19.30 -2.75
N VAL A 20 7.81 20.02 -2.42
CA VAL A 20 6.93 19.69 -1.29
C VAL A 20 6.13 18.43 -1.59
N GLY A 21 5.50 18.32 -2.77
CA GLY A 21 4.74 17.14 -3.18
C GLY A 21 5.60 15.86 -3.27
N PHE A 22 6.82 15.99 -3.78
CA PHE A 22 7.80 14.90 -3.79
C PHE A 22 8.19 14.47 -2.38
N ASN A 23 8.51 15.42 -1.49
CA ASN A 23 8.85 15.12 -0.10
C ASN A 23 7.67 14.51 0.69
N GLU A 24 6.43 14.92 0.42
CA GLU A 24 5.23 14.30 1.01
C GLU A 24 5.04 12.86 0.53
N GLY A 25 5.25 12.59 -0.75
CA GLY A 25 5.21 11.24 -1.32
C GLY A 25 6.27 10.31 -0.72
N VAL A 26 7.51 10.79 -0.62
CA VAL A 26 8.62 10.05 0.03
C VAL A 26 8.32 9.79 1.51
N ARG A 27 7.80 10.79 2.23
CA ARG A 27 7.43 10.66 3.65
C ARG A 27 6.32 9.62 3.86
N ARG A 28 5.30 9.61 2.99
CA ARG A 28 4.20 8.63 3.03
C ARG A 28 4.70 7.21 2.78
N ASN A 29 5.59 7.02 1.81
CA ASN A 29 6.14 5.71 1.50
C ASN A 29 7.00 5.16 2.65
N ARG A 30 7.84 6.01 3.28
CA ARG A 30 8.60 5.62 4.48
C ARG A 30 7.69 5.22 5.62
N TRP A 31 6.64 5.98 5.89
CA TRP A 31 5.67 5.66 6.94
C TRP A 31 4.99 4.30 6.69
N LEU A 32 4.56 4.02 5.45
CA LEU A 32 3.97 2.73 5.08
C LEU A 32 4.95 1.56 5.25
N ILE A 33 6.22 1.75 4.86
CA ILE A 33 7.27 0.76 5.10
C ILE A 33 7.43 0.50 6.60
N GLY A 34 7.46 1.54 7.42
CA GLY A 34 7.57 1.41 8.87
C GLY A 34 6.39 0.64 9.49
N VAL A 35 5.16 0.90 9.04
CA VAL A 35 3.97 0.14 9.49
C VAL A 35 4.06 -1.33 9.09
N LEU A 36 4.49 -1.62 7.85
CA LEU A 36 4.68 -2.99 7.38
C LEU A 36 5.74 -3.73 8.23
N CYS A 37 6.85 -3.05 8.52
CA CYS A 37 7.91 -3.59 9.39
C CYS A 37 7.38 -3.95 10.78
N VAL A 38 6.57 -3.09 11.42
CA VAL A 38 5.98 -3.41 12.74
C VAL A 38 5.08 -4.65 12.70
N VAL A 39 4.28 -4.82 11.64
CA VAL A 39 3.44 -6.02 11.50
C VAL A 39 4.27 -7.28 11.38
N ILE A 40 5.35 -7.24 10.58
CA ILE A 40 6.28 -8.38 10.44
C ILE A 40 6.95 -8.70 11.78
N VAL A 41 7.41 -7.66 12.49
CA VAL A 41 8.04 -7.81 13.81
C VAL A 41 7.08 -8.44 14.81
N ALA A 42 5.83 -8.00 14.86
CA ALA A 42 4.82 -8.58 15.76
C ALA A 42 4.62 -10.09 15.50
N ILE A 43 4.62 -10.51 14.24
CA ILE A 43 4.51 -11.93 13.87
C ILE A 43 5.75 -12.71 14.34
N ILE A 44 6.96 -12.20 14.09
CA ILE A 44 8.21 -12.86 14.49
C ILE A 44 8.30 -12.99 16.01
N TRP A 45 8.03 -11.91 16.74
CA TRP A 45 8.09 -11.89 18.20
C TRP A 45 7.04 -12.81 18.85
N THR A 46 5.86 -12.92 18.24
CA THR A 46 4.84 -13.90 18.65
C THR A 46 5.41 -15.32 18.56
N PHE A 47 6.00 -15.69 17.42
CA PHE A 47 6.64 -17.00 17.25
C PHE A 47 7.80 -17.22 18.23
N ALA A 48 8.63 -16.20 18.43
CA ALA A 48 9.76 -16.27 19.34
C ALA A 48 9.32 -16.48 20.80
N SER A 49 8.22 -15.86 21.22
CA SER A 49 7.67 -16.04 22.58
C SER A 49 7.21 -17.48 22.84
N VAL A 50 6.54 -18.11 21.87
CA VAL A 50 6.13 -19.52 21.93
C VAL A 50 7.35 -20.44 21.96
N LEU A 51 8.37 -20.15 21.15
CA LEU A 51 9.62 -20.93 21.15
C LEU A 51 10.36 -20.84 22.49
N VAL A 52 10.34 -19.67 23.15
CA VAL A 52 10.93 -19.52 24.50
C VAL A 52 10.18 -20.36 25.52
N GLN A 53 8.84 -20.35 25.49
CA GLN A 53 8.03 -21.20 26.37
C GLN A 53 8.31 -22.69 26.15
N TYR A 54 8.43 -23.13 24.89
CA TYR A 54 8.84 -24.51 24.54
C TYR A 54 10.22 -24.88 25.12
N VAL A 55 11.21 -23.98 25.00
CA VAL A 55 12.55 -24.20 25.56
C VAL A 55 12.53 -24.27 27.09
N PHE A 56 11.68 -23.46 27.75
CA PHE A 56 11.57 -23.44 29.21
C PHE A 56 10.81 -24.64 29.78
N HIS A 57 9.66 -24.99 29.20
CA HIS A 57 8.74 -26.00 29.75
C HIS A 57 8.96 -27.40 29.17
N ASP A 58 9.12 -27.54 27.84
CA ASP A 58 9.20 -28.86 27.19
C ASP A 58 10.62 -29.42 27.16
N LEU A 59 11.62 -28.56 26.95
CA LEU A 59 13.05 -28.94 26.99
C LEU A 59 13.69 -28.77 28.39
N GLY A 60 12.97 -28.19 29.34
CA GLY A 60 13.42 -28.01 30.73
C GLY A 60 14.63 -27.08 30.90
N PHE A 61 14.87 -26.17 29.96
CA PHE A 61 16.02 -25.25 29.97
C PHE A 61 15.64 -23.85 30.49
N SER A 62 15.30 -23.74 31.77
CA SER A 62 14.88 -22.48 32.42
C SER A 62 16.05 -21.57 32.83
N LYS A 63 16.85 -21.12 31.85
CA LYS A 63 18.02 -20.24 32.03
C LYS A 63 17.82 -18.89 31.30
N PRO A 64 16.96 -18.00 31.84
CA PRO A 64 16.56 -16.76 31.16
C PRO A 64 17.71 -15.76 30.95
N PHE A 65 18.69 -15.69 31.86
CA PHE A 65 19.84 -14.81 31.67
C PHE A 65 20.71 -15.29 30.52
N PHE A 66 21.06 -16.59 30.49
CA PHE A 66 21.83 -17.18 29.40
C PHE A 66 21.12 -17.07 28.05
N LEU A 67 19.81 -17.32 28.00
CA LEU A 67 19.00 -17.14 26.79
C LEU A 67 19.10 -15.71 26.26
N THR A 68 18.95 -14.72 27.14
CA THR A 68 19.06 -13.29 26.79
C THR A 68 20.46 -12.93 26.32
N TYR A 69 21.49 -13.47 26.98
CA TYR A 69 22.89 -13.25 26.62
C TYR A 69 23.20 -13.76 25.21
N VAL A 70 22.83 -15.00 24.87
CA VAL A 70 23.06 -15.58 23.54
C VAL A 70 22.33 -14.76 22.49
N ALA A 71 21.05 -14.46 22.71
CA ALA A 71 20.21 -13.72 21.79
C ALA A 71 20.76 -12.31 21.51
N ASN A 72 21.13 -11.55 22.54
CA ASN A 72 21.66 -10.20 22.39
C ASN A 72 23.10 -10.19 21.85
N SER A 73 23.90 -11.24 22.09
CA SER A 73 25.25 -11.34 21.53
C SER A 73 25.23 -11.56 20.01
N LEU A 74 24.19 -12.23 19.48
CA LEU A 74 24.05 -12.51 18.05
C LEU A 74 23.87 -11.25 17.20
N PHE A 75 23.50 -10.12 17.78
CA PHE A 75 23.56 -8.82 17.09
C PHE A 75 24.95 -8.51 16.50
N ALA A 76 26.02 -9.08 17.04
CA ALA A 76 27.38 -8.94 16.51
C ALA A 76 27.51 -9.42 15.04
N VAL A 77 26.61 -10.28 14.56
CA VAL A 77 26.53 -10.70 13.15
C VAL A 77 26.28 -9.52 12.20
N ASN A 78 25.71 -8.41 12.68
CA ASN A 78 25.54 -7.20 11.86
C ASN A 78 26.88 -6.52 11.51
N LEU A 79 27.96 -6.73 12.26
CA LEU A 79 29.28 -6.17 11.95
C LEU A 79 29.85 -6.68 10.62
N PRO A 80 30.01 -8.01 10.40
CA PRO A 80 30.50 -8.51 9.12
C PRO A 80 29.55 -8.12 7.97
N LEU A 81 28.22 -8.14 8.19
CA LEU A 81 27.24 -7.69 7.19
C LEU A 81 27.47 -6.23 6.79
N TYR A 82 27.72 -5.34 7.77
CA TYR A 82 28.02 -3.94 7.53
C TYR A 82 29.30 -3.74 6.71
N TYR A 83 30.41 -4.40 7.11
CA TYR A 83 31.69 -4.24 6.40
C TYR A 83 31.67 -4.85 4.99
N ILE A 84 30.95 -5.96 4.79
CA ILE A 84 30.72 -6.54 3.45
C ILE A 84 29.89 -5.59 2.60
N GLY A 85 28.79 -5.04 3.13
CA GLY A 85 27.96 -4.05 2.44
C GLY A 85 28.72 -2.77 2.06
N LYS A 86 29.64 -2.33 2.93
CA LYS A 86 30.56 -1.22 2.65
C LYS A 86 31.52 -1.54 1.51
N LYS A 87 32.09 -2.76 1.49
CA LYS A 87 33.00 -3.21 0.41
C LYS A 87 32.28 -3.35 -0.94
N LEU A 88 31.00 -3.74 -0.92
CA LEU A 88 30.16 -3.89 -2.11
C LEU A 88 29.54 -2.57 -2.60
N GLY A 89 29.74 -1.45 -1.90
CA GLY A 89 29.22 -0.14 -2.28
C GLY A 89 27.74 0.09 -1.96
N TYR A 90 27.11 -0.79 -1.19
CA TYR A 90 25.71 -0.62 -0.75
C TYR A 90 25.56 0.36 0.42
N VAL A 91 26.63 0.64 1.16
CA VAL A 91 26.64 1.59 2.30
C VAL A 91 27.35 2.88 1.91
N LYS A 92 26.60 3.99 1.79
CA LYS A 92 27.15 5.32 1.50
C LYS A 92 27.84 5.90 2.74
N THR A 93 29.16 6.13 2.66
CA THR A 93 30.02 6.47 3.80
C THR A 93 30.03 7.97 4.16
N GLU A 94 29.66 8.88 3.26
CA GLU A 94 29.98 10.31 3.40
C GLU A 94 29.09 11.10 4.38
N ALA A 95 28.01 10.50 4.92
CA ALA A 95 27.03 11.20 5.77
C ALA A 95 26.83 10.59 7.18
N GLN A 96 27.48 9.47 7.51
CA GLN A 96 27.19 8.69 8.72
C GLN A 96 28.17 8.97 9.87
N ALA A 97 27.68 8.89 11.12
CA ALA A 97 28.48 9.06 12.33
C ALA A 97 29.71 8.13 12.41
N SER A 98 30.74 8.58 13.12
CA SER A 98 31.97 7.81 13.34
C SER A 98 31.69 6.52 14.10
N VAL A 99 32.55 5.51 13.91
CA VAL A 99 32.52 4.25 14.68
C VAL A 99 32.61 4.52 16.18
N ARG A 100 33.37 5.54 16.59
CA ARG A 100 33.52 5.93 18.00
C ARG A 100 32.21 6.46 18.59
N ASP A 101 31.51 7.30 17.84
CA ASP A 101 30.23 7.89 18.28
C ASP A 101 29.15 6.81 18.33
N THR A 102 29.12 5.95 17.31
CA THR A 102 28.24 4.77 17.28
C THR A 102 28.51 3.83 18.45
N LEU A 103 29.78 3.57 18.78
CA LEU A 103 30.18 2.75 19.92
C LEU A 103 29.70 3.33 21.25
N TRP A 104 29.83 4.66 21.43
CA TRP A 104 29.36 5.32 22.64
C TRP A 104 27.85 5.22 22.79
N VAL A 105 27.09 5.43 21.71
CA VAL A 105 25.62 5.29 21.72
C VAL A 105 25.23 3.83 22.00
N SER A 106 25.88 2.86 21.34
CA SER A 106 25.68 1.43 21.62
C SER A 106 25.99 1.08 23.08
N ALA A 107 27.03 1.65 23.69
CA ALA A 107 27.38 1.40 25.08
C ALA A 107 26.36 1.97 26.09
N VAL A 108 25.68 3.07 25.74
CA VAL A 108 24.59 3.63 26.55
C VAL A 108 23.32 2.80 26.43
N VAL A 109 22.98 2.33 25.21
CA VAL A 109 21.72 1.62 24.95
C VAL A 109 21.79 0.14 25.34
N ALA A 110 22.95 -0.53 25.18
CA ALA A 110 23.15 -1.94 25.49
C ALA A 110 22.65 -2.38 26.88
N PRO A 111 23.01 -1.71 28.00
CA PRO A 111 22.54 -2.12 29.33
C PRO A 111 21.02 -1.94 29.49
N LEU A 112 20.44 -0.86 28.95
CA LEU A 112 19.00 -0.61 29.02
C LEU A 112 18.22 -1.70 28.26
N TRP A 113 18.71 -2.05 27.07
CA TRP A 113 18.16 -3.12 26.25
C TRP A 113 18.26 -4.47 26.94
N PHE A 114 19.45 -4.81 27.47
CA PHE A 114 19.66 -6.10 28.12
C PHE A 114 18.78 -6.26 29.36
N ILE A 115 18.68 -5.24 30.22
CA ILE A 115 17.81 -5.28 31.40
C ILE A 115 16.35 -5.47 31.01
N ALA A 116 15.86 -4.75 29.98
CA ALA A 116 14.49 -4.90 29.50
C ALA A 116 14.19 -6.34 29.05
N ASN A 117 15.03 -6.90 28.17
CA ASN A 117 14.84 -8.25 27.65
C ASN A 117 15.06 -9.34 28.70
N CYS A 118 16.02 -9.15 29.60
CA CYS A 118 16.30 -10.09 30.67
C CYS A 118 15.12 -10.15 31.65
N ALA A 119 14.62 -9.00 32.10
CA ALA A 119 13.43 -8.93 32.94
C ALA A 119 12.20 -9.54 32.24
N TYR A 120 12.03 -9.33 30.93
CA TYR A 120 10.95 -9.97 30.16
C TYR A 120 11.04 -11.51 30.20
N ASN A 121 12.21 -12.08 29.92
CA ASN A 121 12.42 -13.52 29.95
C ASN A 121 12.29 -14.12 31.37
N PHE A 122 12.69 -13.40 32.41
CA PHE A 122 12.42 -13.79 33.79
C PHE A 122 10.92 -13.80 34.10
N SER A 123 10.16 -12.80 33.62
CA SER A 123 8.71 -12.77 33.82
C SER A 123 7.99 -13.93 33.11
N LEU A 124 8.40 -14.27 31.87
CA LEU A 124 7.85 -15.41 31.12
C LEU A 124 8.13 -16.77 31.78
N ASN A 125 9.22 -16.88 32.53
CA ASN A 125 9.53 -18.11 33.27
C ASN A 125 8.68 -18.25 34.56
N MET A 126 8.07 -17.17 35.05
CA MET A 126 7.33 -17.14 36.32
C MET A 126 5.81 -16.99 36.16
N THR A 127 5.33 -16.32 35.13
CA THR A 127 3.89 -16.10 34.88
C THR A 127 3.53 -16.27 33.41
N SER A 128 2.29 -16.68 33.13
CA SER A 128 1.79 -16.96 31.78
C SER A 128 1.31 -15.72 31.01
N THR A 129 1.13 -14.55 31.64
CA THR A 129 0.26 -13.52 31.04
C THR A 129 0.65 -12.03 31.26
N ILE A 130 1.03 -11.40 30.13
CA ILE A 130 0.59 -10.09 29.59
C ILE A 130 0.64 -8.84 30.50
N ILE A 131 1.83 -8.24 30.66
CA ILE A 131 1.98 -6.80 30.97
C ILE A 131 2.77 -6.05 29.87
N SER A 132 3.12 -6.71 28.75
CA SER A 132 3.96 -6.10 27.69
C SER A 132 3.33 -4.84 27.09
N SER A 133 2.01 -4.73 27.01
CA SER A 133 1.34 -3.58 26.39
C SER A 133 1.43 -2.30 27.23
N THR A 134 1.86 -2.37 28.50
CA THR A 134 2.12 -1.20 29.35
C THR A 134 3.33 -0.39 28.86
N SER A 135 4.23 -1.02 28.10
CA SER A 135 5.38 -0.35 27.47
C SER A 135 4.96 0.78 26.53
N SER A 136 3.78 0.67 25.89
CA SER A 136 3.24 1.71 24.98
C SER A 136 2.89 3.00 25.73
N MET A 137 2.36 2.89 26.94
CA MET A 137 2.05 4.04 27.80
C MET A 137 3.32 4.77 28.23
N PHE A 138 4.31 4.03 28.74
CA PHE A 138 5.59 4.63 29.15
C PHE A 138 6.33 5.23 27.95
N THR A 139 6.30 4.56 26.80
CA THR A 139 6.94 5.05 25.58
C THR A 139 6.28 6.34 25.11
N PHE A 140 4.94 6.42 25.09
CA PHE A 140 4.24 7.66 24.75
C PHE A 140 4.60 8.81 25.69
N ALA A 141 4.57 8.57 27.01
CA ALA A 141 4.92 9.59 28.00
C ALA A 141 6.36 10.11 27.78
N LEU A 142 7.34 9.21 27.70
CA LEU A 142 8.74 9.57 27.49
C LEU A 142 8.97 10.24 26.12
N SER A 143 8.30 9.78 25.07
CA SER A 143 8.34 10.41 23.74
C SER A 143 7.81 11.84 23.74
N VAL A 144 6.73 12.12 24.47
CA VAL A 144 6.19 13.49 24.56
C VAL A 144 7.14 14.38 25.35
N PHE A 145 7.67 13.91 26.49
CA PHE A 145 8.54 14.71 27.35
C PHE A 145 9.96 14.92 26.80
N PHE A 146 10.62 13.87 26.31
CA PHE A 146 12.04 13.90 25.95
C PHE A 146 12.31 14.10 24.46
N LEU A 147 11.38 13.68 23.59
CA LEU A 147 11.54 13.79 22.14
C LEU A 147 10.69 14.92 21.54
N GLY A 148 9.79 15.53 22.32
CA GLY A 148 8.89 16.57 21.83
C GLY A 148 7.91 16.08 20.77
N GLU A 149 7.49 14.80 20.85
CA GLU A 149 6.50 14.28 19.90
C GLU A 149 5.20 15.08 19.96
N ARG A 150 4.68 15.48 18.79
CA ARG A 150 3.42 16.22 18.71
C ARG A 150 2.27 15.37 19.27
N PHE A 151 1.47 16.02 20.11
CA PHE A 151 0.25 15.46 20.68
C PHE A 151 -0.76 15.22 19.56
N ALA A 152 -1.12 13.96 19.34
CA ALA A 152 -2.05 13.57 18.30
C ALA A 152 -3.12 12.65 18.88
N TRP A 153 -4.39 12.95 18.62
CA TRP A 153 -5.51 12.28 19.27
C TRP A 153 -5.56 10.77 19.00
N PHE A 154 -5.17 10.35 17.80
CA PHE A 154 -5.11 8.93 17.43
C PHE A 154 -4.01 8.15 18.19
N LYS A 155 -2.90 8.80 18.58
CA LYS A 155 -1.86 8.15 19.39
C LYS A 155 -2.37 7.83 20.79
N ILE A 156 -3.07 8.79 21.39
CA ILE A 156 -3.67 8.65 22.73
C ILE A 156 -4.77 7.60 22.70
N ALA A 157 -5.64 7.64 21.68
CA ALA A 157 -6.67 6.62 21.49
C ALA A 157 -6.05 5.21 21.41
N GLY A 158 -4.92 5.06 20.69
CA GLY A 158 -4.16 3.81 20.63
C GLY A 158 -3.62 3.37 22.00
N VAL A 159 -2.99 4.27 22.77
CA VAL A 159 -2.50 3.96 24.13
C VAL A 159 -3.64 3.56 25.05
N VAL A 160 -4.75 4.31 25.04
CA VAL A 160 -5.94 3.98 25.86
C VAL A 160 -6.52 2.62 25.47
N PHE A 161 -6.55 2.30 24.18
CA PHE A 161 -7.00 0.99 23.70
C PHE A 161 -6.06 -0.14 24.18
N CYS A 162 -4.74 0.05 24.13
CA CYS A 162 -3.77 -0.90 24.68
C CYS A 162 -3.97 -1.11 26.19
N MET A 163 -4.21 -0.03 26.95
CA MET A 163 -4.45 -0.12 28.39
C MET A 163 -5.78 -0.80 28.72
N ALA A 164 -6.83 -0.56 27.93
CA ALA A 164 -8.10 -1.27 28.06
C ALA A 164 -7.93 -2.78 27.83
N GLY A 165 -7.12 -3.18 26.84
CA GLY A 165 -6.75 -4.58 26.62
C GLY A 165 -6.10 -5.21 27.84
N ASN A 166 -5.12 -4.54 28.46
CA ASN A 166 -4.46 -5.03 29.67
C ASN A 166 -5.41 -5.18 30.87
N ILE A 167 -6.36 -4.26 31.04
CA ILE A 167 -7.34 -4.36 32.13
C ILE A 167 -8.20 -5.61 31.95
N VAL A 168 -8.61 -5.92 30.70
CA VAL A 168 -9.38 -7.13 30.40
C VAL A 168 -8.58 -8.40 30.70
N THR A 169 -7.30 -8.45 30.33
CA THR A 169 -6.45 -9.63 30.57
C THR A 169 -6.20 -9.87 32.06
N VAL A 170 -5.90 -8.81 32.81
CA VAL A 170 -5.71 -8.91 34.27
C VAL A 170 -7.00 -9.36 34.98
N LEU A 171 -8.17 -8.92 34.51
CA LEU A 171 -9.45 -9.36 35.08
C LEU A 171 -9.78 -10.82 34.74
N GLN A 172 -9.27 -11.37 33.64
CA GLN A 172 -9.41 -12.80 33.30
C GLN A 172 -8.52 -13.68 34.17
N ASP A 173 -7.32 -13.21 34.54
CA ASP A 173 -6.39 -13.94 35.41
C ASP A 173 -6.72 -13.85 36.90
N GLY A 174 -7.65 -12.99 37.31
CA GLY A 174 -8.08 -12.76 38.70
C GLY A 174 -8.73 -13.96 39.41
N SER A 175 -8.70 -15.16 38.84
CA SER A 175 -9.30 -16.39 39.40
C SER A 175 -8.30 -17.32 40.11
N SER A 176 -6.98 -17.06 40.03
CA SER A 176 -5.94 -17.94 40.58
C SER A 176 -4.87 -17.16 41.35
N GLY A 177 -5.15 -16.83 42.62
CA GLY A 177 -4.21 -16.12 43.49
C GLY A 177 -3.13 -17.04 44.09
N THR A 178 -1.92 -17.01 43.51
CA THR A 178 -0.67 -17.52 44.11
C THR A 178 0.39 -16.42 44.15
N SER A 179 1.25 -16.41 45.17
CA SER A 179 2.29 -15.38 45.43
C SER A 179 3.31 -15.20 44.30
N ASP A 180 3.50 -16.23 43.47
CA ASP A 180 4.46 -16.22 42.36
C ASP A 180 3.99 -15.32 41.20
N SER A 181 2.67 -15.14 41.04
CA SER A 181 2.08 -14.24 40.04
C SER A 181 2.44 -12.77 40.30
N PHE A 182 2.40 -12.32 41.56
CA PHE A 182 2.72 -10.92 41.89
C PHE A 182 4.19 -10.54 41.60
N THR A 183 5.11 -11.49 41.80
CA THR A 183 6.54 -11.27 41.52
C THR A 183 6.81 -11.20 40.02
N GLY A 184 6.18 -12.08 39.24
CA GLY A 184 6.26 -12.07 37.78
C GLY A 184 5.75 -10.75 37.17
N ASP A 185 4.59 -10.28 37.63
CA ASP A 185 3.96 -9.04 37.15
C ASP A 185 4.82 -7.80 37.44
N SER A 186 5.42 -7.75 38.63
CA SER A 186 6.31 -6.65 39.03
C SER A 186 7.56 -6.59 38.14
N ILE A 187 8.14 -7.75 37.81
CA ILE A 187 9.30 -7.85 36.90
C ILE A 187 8.90 -7.45 35.48
N ALA A 188 7.72 -7.85 35.00
CA ALA A 188 7.21 -7.49 33.69
C ALA A 188 7.00 -5.97 33.55
N LEU A 189 6.53 -5.29 34.60
CA LEU A 189 6.39 -3.83 34.61
C LEU A 189 7.76 -3.12 34.54
N VAL A 190 8.76 -3.63 35.25
CA VAL A 190 10.14 -3.12 35.16
C VAL A 190 10.68 -3.28 33.74
N SER A 191 10.44 -4.44 33.11
CA SER A 191 10.79 -4.66 31.70
C SER A 191 10.13 -3.64 30.78
N ALA A 192 8.81 -3.43 30.92
CA ALA A 192 8.05 -2.49 30.10
C ALA A 192 8.53 -1.04 30.24
N PHE A 193 8.92 -0.63 31.46
CA PHE A 193 9.48 0.70 31.70
C PHE A 193 10.89 0.83 31.10
N MET A 194 11.78 -0.15 31.33
CA MET A 194 13.12 -0.16 30.74
C MET A 194 13.07 -0.21 29.21
N TYR A 195 12.08 -0.92 28.66
CA TYR A 195 11.77 -0.95 27.24
C TYR A 195 11.55 0.49 26.74
N ALA A 196 10.59 1.21 27.33
CA ALA A 196 10.30 2.59 26.96
C ALA A 196 11.49 3.56 27.11
N VAL A 197 12.34 3.35 28.12
CA VAL A 197 13.55 4.16 28.32
C VAL A 197 14.56 3.91 27.21
N TYR A 198 14.83 2.66 26.83
CA TYR A 198 15.79 2.39 25.75
C TYR A 198 15.25 2.87 24.40
N THR A 199 13.96 2.69 24.10
CA THR A 199 13.38 3.13 22.82
C THR A 199 13.49 4.64 22.67
N SER A 200 13.17 5.39 23.73
CA SER A 200 13.28 6.84 23.77
C SER A 200 14.73 7.31 23.65
N THR A 201 15.65 6.64 24.34
CA THR A 201 17.08 6.95 24.30
C THR A 201 17.68 6.68 22.92
N MET A 202 17.36 5.54 22.31
CA MET A 202 17.80 5.18 20.97
C MET A 202 17.28 6.20 19.94
N ARG A 203 16.00 6.57 20.00
CA ARG A 203 15.43 7.56 19.08
C ARG A 203 16.03 8.96 19.26
N LYS A 204 16.43 9.32 20.48
CA LYS A 204 17.12 10.60 20.75
C LYS A 204 18.51 10.65 20.11
N TYR A 205 19.28 9.57 20.18
CA TYR A 205 20.63 9.52 19.63
C TYR A 205 20.68 9.15 18.14
N ILE A 206 19.66 8.46 17.62
CA ILE A 206 19.51 8.06 16.21
C ILE A 206 18.19 8.67 15.67
N PRO A 207 18.19 9.95 15.27
CA PRO A 207 16.99 10.62 14.77
C PRO A 207 16.60 10.21 13.34
N ASP A 208 17.56 9.81 12.49
CA ASP A 208 17.30 9.35 11.12
C ASP A 208 18.33 8.31 10.67
N ASP A 209 17.98 7.47 9.70
CA ASP A 209 18.86 6.40 9.16
C ASP A 209 20.10 6.97 8.45
N SER A 210 20.07 8.25 8.08
CA SER A 210 21.24 8.97 7.58
C SER A 210 22.24 9.36 8.67
N SER A 211 21.79 9.51 9.92
CA SER A 211 22.65 9.99 11.03
C SER A 211 23.63 8.92 11.51
N MET A 212 23.19 7.67 11.58
CA MET A 212 23.96 6.53 12.07
C MET A 212 23.43 5.26 11.42
N SER A 213 24.35 4.41 10.95
CA SER A 213 23.97 3.12 10.39
C SER A 213 23.41 2.20 11.48
N LEU A 214 22.16 1.79 11.34
CA LEU A 214 21.52 0.82 12.23
C LEU A 214 22.32 -0.49 12.33
N SER A 215 22.87 -0.99 11.21
CA SER A 215 23.66 -2.22 11.19
C SER A 215 24.95 -2.09 12.02
N LEU A 216 25.65 -0.95 11.93
CA LEU A 216 26.84 -0.70 12.74
C LEU A 216 26.47 -0.56 14.23
N PHE A 217 25.39 0.17 14.53
CA PHE A 217 24.88 0.34 15.89
C PHE A 217 24.55 -1.00 16.57
N PHE A 218 23.73 -1.84 15.92
CA PHE A 218 23.38 -3.15 16.45
C PHE A 218 24.59 -4.09 16.53
N GLY A 219 25.45 -4.04 15.51
CA GLY A 219 26.69 -4.83 15.50
C GLY A 219 27.59 -4.56 16.71
N LEU A 220 27.83 -3.28 17.02
CA LEU A 220 28.62 -2.89 18.19
C LEU A 220 27.89 -3.16 19.50
N LEU A 221 26.56 -2.99 19.55
CA LEU A 221 25.73 -3.34 20.71
C LEU A 221 25.85 -4.83 21.04
N GLY A 222 25.78 -5.70 20.04
CA GLY A 222 25.94 -7.14 20.22
C GLY A 222 27.34 -7.53 20.68
N LEU A 223 28.38 -6.91 20.10
CA LEU A 223 29.76 -7.15 20.51
C LEU A 223 30.02 -6.71 21.96
N LEU A 224 29.49 -5.56 22.37
CA LEU A 224 29.58 -5.09 23.75
C LEU A 224 28.88 -6.06 24.71
N ASN A 225 27.67 -6.51 24.39
CA ASN A 225 26.96 -7.50 25.20
C ASN A 225 27.76 -8.81 25.30
N PHE A 226 28.29 -9.32 24.19
CA PHE A 226 29.11 -10.53 24.17
C PHE A 226 30.32 -10.40 25.10
N VAL A 227 31.11 -9.32 24.97
CA VAL A 227 32.36 -9.17 25.73
C VAL A 227 32.10 -8.82 27.21
N CYS A 228 31.20 -7.88 27.48
CA CYS A 228 30.99 -7.36 28.84
C CYS A 228 30.19 -8.31 29.73
N LEU A 229 29.27 -9.11 29.17
CA LEU A 229 28.43 -10.01 29.94
C LEU A 229 28.99 -11.43 30.04
N LEU A 230 29.97 -11.82 29.20
CA LEU A 230 30.61 -13.12 29.30
C LEU A 230 31.16 -13.43 30.70
N PRO A 231 31.87 -12.52 31.41
CA PRO A 231 32.32 -12.78 32.78
C PRO A 231 31.17 -13.05 33.75
N VAL A 232 30.02 -12.39 33.55
CA VAL A 232 28.82 -12.58 34.37
C VAL A 232 28.20 -13.94 34.12
N VAL A 233 28.09 -14.36 32.85
CA VAL A 233 27.62 -15.71 32.49
C VAL A 233 28.51 -16.79 33.10
N LEU A 234 29.83 -16.64 33.00
CA LEU A 234 30.77 -17.57 33.59
C LEU A 234 30.64 -17.62 35.12
N PHE A 235 30.47 -16.46 35.77
CA PHE A 235 30.23 -16.39 37.20
C PHE A 235 28.93 -17.11 37.61
N LEU A 236 27.83 -16.91 36.87
CA LEU A 236 26.56 -17.59 37.11
C LEU A 236 26.63 -19.12 36.88
N HIS A 237 27.46 -19.54 35.92
CA HIS A 237 27.76 -20.95 35.68
C HIS A 237 28.53 -21.56 36.86
N PHE A 238 29.62 -20.92 37.31
CA PHE A 238 30.43 -21.43 38.41
C PHE A 238 29.72 -21.42 39.76
N THR A 239 28.82 -20.46 39.99
CA THR A 239 27.99 -20.40 41.19
C THR A 239 26.77 -21.33 41.13
N ASN A 240 26.58 -22.06 40.02
CA ASN A 240 25.43 -22.95 39.75
C ASN A 240 24.06 -22.26 39.80
N VAL A 241 24.00 -20.93 39.81
CA VAL A 241 22.74 -20.17 39.70
C VAL A 241 22.10 -20.45 38.33
N GLU A 242 22.90 -20.36 37.27
CA GLU A 242 22.53 -20.81 35.92
C GLU A 242 23.55 -21.81 35.38
N SER A 243 23.47 -23.06 35.86
CA SER A 243 24.30 -24.14 35.32
C SER A 243 23.99 -24.40 33.84
N LEU A 244 25.04 -24.58 33.04
CA LEU A 244 24.99 -24.83 31.60
C LEU A 244 25.17 -26.33 31.28
N GLN A 245 25.13 -27.20 32.30
CA GLN A 245 25.36 -28.64 32.14
C GLN A 245 24.26 -29.34 31.35
N SER A 246 23.03 -28.80 31.36
CA SER A 246 21.89 -29.30 30.58
C SER A 246 21.85 -28.78 29.14
N LEU A 247 22.87 -28.03 28.69
CA LEU A 247 22.89 -27.46 27.35
C LEU A 247 23.14 -28.56 26.31
N THR A 248 22.10 -28.90 25.54
CA THR A 248 22.22 -29.78 24.38
C THR A 248 22.52 -28.99 23.10
N VAL A 249 23.07 -29.66 22.09
CA VAL A 249 23.32 -29.05 20.76
C VAL A 249 22.01 -28.58 20.12
N GLU A 250 20.91 -29.28 20.39
CA GLU A 250 19.57 -28.93 19.94
C GLU A 250 19.09 -27.60 20.56
N ILE A 251 19.20 -27.44 21.88
CA ILE A 251 18.86 -26.19 22.57
C ILE A 251 19.71 -25.05 22.03
N LEU A 252 21.02 -25.26 21.85
CA LEU A 252 21.92 -24.24 21.32
C LEU A 252 21.56 -23.86 19.87
N GLY A 253 21.18 -24.83 19.03
CA GLY A 253 20.70 -24.60 17.67
C GLY A 253 19.40 -23.77 17.64
N LEU A 254 18.42 -24.14 18.47
CA LEU A 254 17.16 -23.42 18.63
C LEU A 254 17.36 -21.98 19.11
N LEU A 255 18.21 -21.77 20.13
CA LEU A 255 18.56 -20.44 20.64
C LEU A 255 19.26 -19.59 19.58
N THR A 256 20.11 -20.19 18.75
CA THR A 256 20.80 -19.48 17.66
C THR A 256 19.82 -19.04 16.58
N VAL A 257 18.95 -19.95 16.12
CA VAL A 257 17.91 -19.62 15.14
C VAL A 257 16.97 -18.56 15.68
N LYS A 258 16.52 -18.70 16.95
CA LYS A 258 15.72 -17.69 17.63
C LYS A 258 16.44 -16.34 17.62
N GLY A 259 17.67 -16.26 18.09
CA GLY A 259 18.40 -14.99 18.16
C GLY A 259 18.63 -14.33 16.80
N LEU A 260 18.82 -15.10 15.72
CA LEU A 260 18.97 -14.53 14.37
C LEU A 260 17.64 -13.95 13.84
N PHE A 261 16.52 -14.65 14.01
CA PHE A 261 15.23 -14.16 13.51
C PHE A 261 14.61 -13.10 14.43
N ASP A 262 14.57 -13.38 15.73
CA ASP A 262 13.94 -12.54 16.74
C ASP A 262 14.77 -11.30 17.04
N ASN A 263 16.06 -11.45 17.31
CA ASN A 263 16.88 -10.30 17.71
C ASN A 263 17.49 -9.62 16.49
N VAL A 264 18.25 -10.34 15.66
CA VAL A 264 19.01 -9.69 14.57
C VAL A 264 18.08 -9.10 13.49
N LEU A 265 17.14 -9.89 12.96
CA LEU A 265 16.25 -9.44 11.90
C LEU A 265 15.09 -8.59 12.43
N SER A 266 14.33 -9.10 13.41
CA SER A 266 13.14 -8.40 13.92
C SER A 266 13.51 -7.05 14.54
N ASP A 267 14.54 -6.99 15.38
CA ASP A 267 14.85 -5.74 16.08
C ASP A 267 15.45 -4.68 15.13
N TYR A 268 16.09 -5.11 14.04
CA TYR A 268 16.47 -4.23 12.94
C TYR A 268 15.24 -3.63 12.24
N LEU A 269 14.26 -4.46 11.90
CA LEU A 269 12.99 -4.01 11.30
C LEU A 269 12.19 -3.13 12.25
N TRP A 270 12.22 -3.44 13.54
CA TRP A 270 11.58 -2.66 14.59
C TRP A 270 12.22 -1.27 14.72
N ALA A 271 13.56 -1.21 14.74
CA ALA A 271 14.30 0.04 14.72
C ALA A 271 13.96 0.89 13.50
N LEU A 272 13.94 0.28 12.31
CA LEU A 272 13.57 0.94 11.07
C LEU A 272 12.14 1.51 11.15
N ALA A 273 11.20 0.72 11.68
CA ALA A 273 9.82 1.15 11.85
C ALA A 273 9.68 2.31 12.83
N MET A 274 10.41 2.28 13.95
CA MET A 274 10.47 3.37 14.91
C MET A 274 11.02 4.65 14.25
N LEU A 275 12.06 4.54 13.43
CA LEU A 275 12.66 5.70 12.74
C LEU A 275 11.71 6.32 11.71
N TYR A 276 11.04 5.49 10.93
CA TYR A 276 10.13 5.93 9.84
C TYR A 276 8.73 6.33 10.32
N THR A 277 8.34 5.91 11.52
CA THR A 277 7.09 6.32 12.15
C THR A 277 7.41 7.19 13.37
N THR A 278 7.15 6.68 14.57
CA THR A 278 7.54 7.24 15.87
C THR A 278 7.63 6.10 16.88
N PRO A 279 8.44 6.21 17.95
CA PRO A 279 8.45 5.24 19.04
C PRO A 279 7.05 4.89 19.55
N THR A 280 6.18 5.88 19.71
CA THR A 280 4.78 5.65 20.12
C THR A 280 4.03 4.73 19.15
N VAL A 281 4.09 4.98 17.84
CA VAL A 281 3.36 4.19 16.84
C VAL A 281 3.92 2.78 16.73
N ALA A 282 5.25 2.63 16.78
CA ALA A 282 5.90 1.32 16.74
C ALA A 282 5.51 0.46 17.96
N THR A 283 5.50 1.05 19.16
CA THR A 283 5.15 0.33 20.40
C THR A 283 3.67 0.01 20.54
N ILE A 284 2.77 0.89 20.09
CA ILE A 284 1.35 0.56 19.97
C ILE A 284 1.14 -0.59 19.00
N GLY A 285 1.79 -0.56 17.83
CA GLY A 285 1.66 -1.63 16.84
C GLY A 285 2.21 -2.98 17.33
N LEU A 286 3.25 -2.98 18.18
CA LEU A 286 3.72 -4.20 18.85
C LEU A 286 2.69 -4.79 19.81
N SER A 287 1.75 -4.00 20.33
CA SER A 287 0.68 -4.53 21.19
C SER A 287 -0.27 -5.48 20.44
N LEU A 288 -0.18 -5.55 19.10
CA LEU A 288 -0.86 -6.58 18.28
C LEU A 288 -0.36 -8.00 18.56
N THR A 289 0.82 -8.16 19.15
CA THR A 289 1.38 -9.48 19.54
C THR A 289 0.48 -10.21 20.53
N VAL A 290 -0.13 -9.48 21.48
CA VAL A 290 -0.98 -10.06 22.54
C VAL A 290 -2.20 -10.81 21.99
N PRO A 291 -3.08 -10.20 21.17
CA PRO A 291 -4.21 -10.92 20.58
C PRO A 291 -3.78 -12.03 19.60
N GLN A 292 -2.58 -11.94 19.00
CA GLN A 292 -2.04 -12.99 18.15
C GLN A 292 -1.67 -14.25 18.96
N VAL A 293 -1.01 -14.07 20.11
CA VAL A 293 -0.68 -15.17 21.03
C VAL A 293 -1.95 -15.85 21.55
N GLN A 294 -2.93 -15.06 22.03
CA GLN A 294 -4.20 -15.61 22.54
C GLN A 294 -4.99 -16.37 21.45
N GLY A 295 -4.97 -15.85 20.21
CA GLY A 295 -5.57 -16.53 19.06
C GLY A 295 -4.90 -17.87 18.74
N TYR A 296 -3.59 -17.98 18.97
CA TYR A 296 -2.84 -19.23 18.82
C TYR A 296 -3.19 -20.25 19.92
N GLU A 297 -3.23 -19.82 21.18
CA GLU A 297 -3.55 -20.68 22.33
C GLU A 297 -4.99 -21.22 22.29
N ALA A 298 -5.92 -20.50 21.65
CA ALA A 298 -7.31 -20.94 21.47
C ALA A 298 -7.49 -22.07 20.43
N LEU A 299 -6.44 -22.46 19.70
CA LEU A 299 -6.51 -23.51 18.68
C LEU A 299 -6.39 -24.92 19.29
N PRO A 300 -7.16 -25.92 18.82
CA PRO A 300 -7.10 -27.29 19.36
C PRO A 300 -5.71 -27.93 19.24
N SER A 301 -5.21 -28.52 20.32
CA SER A 301 -3.94 -29.25 20.37
C SER A 301 -4.00 -30.57 19.58
N PRO A 302 -3.05 -30.88 18.66
CA PRO A 302 -2.92 -32.18 18.01
C PRO A 302 -2.36 -33.28 18.93
N PRO A 303 -2.52 -34.56 18.56
CA PRO A 303 -1.98 -35.70 19.30
C PRO A 303 -0.43 -35.71 19.38
N ALA A 304 0.09 -36.36 20.41
CA ALA A 304 1.42 -36.19 21.03
C ALA A 304 2.66 -36.62 20.21
N ASP A 305 2.52 -37.08 18.96
CA ASP A 305 3.58 -37.85 18.29
C ASP A 305 4.46 -37.06 17.30
N HIS A 306 4.32 -35.72 17.21
CA HIS A 306 5.07 -34.94 16.21
C HIS A 306 5.84 -33.75 16.77
N ASP A 307 7.15 -33.99 16.81
CA ASP A 307 8.32 -33.14 17.05
C ASP A 307 8.27 -31.74 16.42
N LEU A 308 9.15 -30.83 16.86
CA LEU A 308 9.34 -29.40 16.52
C LEU A 308 8.91 -28.94 15.09
N THR A 309 9.04 -29.82 14.09
CA THR A 309 8.51 -29.65 12.74
C THR A 309 7.00 -29.38 12.72
N SER A 310 6.20 -29.98 13.61
CA SER A 310 4.76 -29.72 13.69
C SER A 310 4.42 -28.34 14.25
N ALA A 311 5.28 -27.74 15.07
CA ALA A 311 5.10 -26.38 15.61
C ALA A 311 5.45 -25.32 14.56
N VAL A 312 6.56 -25.50 13.83
CA VAL A 312 6.96 -24.64 12.70
C VAL A 312 5.99 -24.81 11.52
N VAL A 313 5.55 -26.03 11.20
CA VAL A 313 4.52 -26.33 10.19
C VAL A 313 3.12 -25.90 10.68
N ARG A 314 2.84 -25.82 11.99
CA ARG A 314 1.60 -25.21 12.52
C ARG A 314 1.51 -23.70 12.31
N PHE A 315 2.64 -23.00 12.14
CA PHE A 315 2.61 -21.56 11.91
C PHE A 315 2.86 -21.25 10.42
N VAL A 316 3.96 -21.75 9.86
CA VAL A 316 4.27 -21.60 8.42
C VAL A 316 3.24 -22.32 7.56
N GLY A 317 2.76 -23.49 7.99
CA GLY A 317 1.79 -24.31 7.27
C GLY A 317 0.35 -24.21 7.78
N ARG A 318 0.00 -23.23 8.63
CA ARG A 318 -1.41 -22.93 8.94
C ARG A 318 -1.75 -21.43 8.98
N ASP A 319 -0.81 -20.50 9.10
CA ASP A 319 -1.13 -19.09 8.77
C ASP A 319 -0.93 -18.80 7.28
N VAL A 320 0.02 -19.47 6.62
CA VAL A 320 0.07 -19.46 5.15
C VAL A 320 -0.92 -20.46 4.58
N LEU A 321 -1.15 -21.61 5.23
CA LEU A 321 -2.06 -22.65 4.72
C LEU A 321 -3.49 -22.57 5.24
N ALA A 322 -3.83 -22.30 6.51
CA ALA A 322 -5.23 -22.13 6.96
C ALA A 322 -5.82 -20.78 6.54
N ARG A 323 -4.98 -19.78 6.28
CA ARG A 323 -5.37 -18.59 5.51
C ARG A 323 -5.31 -18.81 3.99
N TRP A 324 -4.96 -20.01 3.52
CA TRP A 324 -5.12 -20.46 2.11
C TRP A 324 -6.12 -21.61 1.92
N THR A 325 -6.47 -22.35 2.97
CA THR A 325 -7.37 -23.51 2.97
C THR A 325 -8.69 -23.20 3.65
N HIS A 326 -8.80 -22.03 4.30
CA HIS A 326 -10.07 -21.36 4.60
C HIS A 326 -10.17 -19.92 4.08
N LEU A 327 -9.23 -19.45 3.23
CA LEU A 327 -9.66 -18.56 2.14
C LEU A 327 -10.33 -19.47 1.10
N PRO A 328 -11.48 -19.11 0.53
CA PRO A 328 -12.12 -19.94 -0.47
C PRO A 328 -11.12 -20.20 -1.58
N SER A 329 -10.71 -21.47 -1.69
CA SER A 329 -10.24 -22.01 -2.96
C SER A 329 -11.21 -21.52 -4.02
N ARG A 330 -10.66 -21.11 -5.17
CA ARG A 330 -11.41 -20.91 -6.40
C ARG A 330 -12.64 -21.82 -6.45
N VAL A 331 -13.78 -21.26 -6.09
CA VAL A 331 -15.06 -21.78 -6.51
C VAL A 331 -15.39 -20.90 -7.71
N CYS A 332 -14.95 -21.36 -8.89
CA CYS A 332 -15.90 -21.36 -9.99
C CYS A 332 -17.06 -22.18 -9.46
N GLN A 333 -18.11 -21.48 -9.01
CA GLN A 333 -19.36 -22.14 -8.69
C GLN A 333 -19.85 -22.68 -10.03
N GLU A 334 -20.10 -23.98 -10.10
CA GLU A 334 -20.97 -24.53 -11.13
C GLU A 334 -22.33 -23.86 -10.96
N GLY A 335 -22.55 -22.80 -11.74
CA GLY A 335 -23.72 -21.93 -11.62
C GLY A 335 -23.34 -20.51 -11.99
N GLY A 336 -23.58 -20.15 -13.26
CA GLY A 336 -23.30 -18.82 -13.78
C GLY A 336 -23.99 -17.72 -12.98
N GLY A 337 -23.22 -16.70 -12.58
CA GLY A 337 -23.71 -15.51 -11.90
C GLY A 337 -22.88 -15.17 -10.66
N GLU A 338 -21.89 -14.31 -10.82
CA GLU A 338 -21.01 -13.86 -9.74
C GLU A 338 -21.71 -12.85 -8.83
N GLN A 339 -22.12 -13.26 -7.61
CA GLN A 339 -22.71 -12.38 -6.60
C GLN A 339 -21.98 -12.46 -5.23
N ARG A 340 -21.24 -11.37 -4.95
CA ARG A 340 -20.85 -10.75 -3.65
C ARG A 340 -19.88 -11.43 -2.66
N VAL A 341 -18.78 -10.68 -2.42
CA VAL A 341 -18.30 -10.29 -1.07
C VAL A 341 -18.03 -8.76 -1.06
N ASN A 342 -18.72 -8.01 -0.20
CA ASN A 342 -18.41 -6.61 0.15
C ASN A 342 -17.09 -6.61 0.94
N THR A 343 -15.99 -5.97 0.50
CA THR A 343 -15.60 -4.60 0.89
C THR A 343 -14.57 -4.00 -0.10
N TYR A 344 -14.27 -4.68 -1.19
CA TYR A 344 -13.44 -4.15 -2.29
C TYR A 344 -14.30 -4.11 -3.56
N VAL A 345 -14.26 -2.98 -4.26
CA VAL A 345 -15.28 -2.55 -5.22
C VAL A 345 -15.50 -3.59 -6.32
N HIS A 346 -16.67 -4.25 -6.31
CA HIS A 346 -17.12 -5.18 -7.36
C HIS A 346 -16.92 -4.53 -8.75
N PRO A 347 -16.47 -5.25 -9.80
CA PRO A 347 -16.33 -4.69 -11.16
C PRO A 347 -17.60 -3.97 -11.63
N GLN A 348 -18.78 -4.53 -11.34
CA GLN A 348 -20.08 -3.90 -11.61
C GLN A 348 -20.31 -2.58 -10.85
N ARG A 349 -19.79 -2.44 -9.62
CA ARG A 349 -19.81 -1.16 -8.90
C ARG A 349 -18.83 -0.15 -9.49
N ILE A 350 -17.72 -0.60 -10.09
CA ILE A 350 -16.80 0.29 -10.82
C ILE A 350 -17.45 0.78 -12.11
N THR A 351 -18.14 -0.09 -12.84
CA THR A 351 -18.97 0.29 -14.00
C THR A 351 -20.04 1.32 -13.61
N HIS A 352 -20.62 1.21 -12.41
CA HIS A 352 -21.54 2.23 -11.88
C HIS A 352 -20.90 3.63 -11.79
N TRP A 353 -19.61 3.73 -11.41
CA TRP A 353 -18.90 5.01 -11.42
C TRP A 353 -18.63 5.50 -12.84
N CYS A 354 -18.41 4.61 -13.81
CA CYS A 354 -18.33 4.99 -15.23
C CYS A 354 -19.64 5.63 -15.73
N HIS A 355 -20.80 5.18 -15.25
CA HIS A 355 -22.09 5.78 -15.59
C HIS A 355 -22.35 7.15 -14.94
N LEU A 356 -21.48 7.63 -14.04
CA LEU A 356 -21.59 8.99 -13.50
C LEU A 356 -20.92 10.04 -14.41
N PHE A 357 -20.08 9.62 -15.36
CA PHE A 357 -19.50 10.52 -16.35
C PHE A 357 -20.53 10.90 -17.42
N ARG A 358 -20.30 12.06 -18.06
CA ARG A 358 -21.10 12.53 -19.19
C ARG A 358 -20.92 11.65 -20.41
N THR A 359 -21.89 11.73 -21.30
CA THR A 359 -22.02 10.81 -22.41
C THR A 359 -20.92 11.05 -23.44
N ALA A 360 -20.26 9.96 -23.83
CA ALA A 360 -19.27 9.93 -24.90
C ALA A 360 -19.70 8.90 -25.94
N ILE A 361 -19.57 9.23 -27.21
CA ILE A 361 -19.99 8.40 -28.35
C ILE A 361 -18.82 8.28 -29.33
N GLY A 362 -18.57 7.07 -29.84
CA GLY A 362 -17.66 6.82 -30.94
C GLY A 362 -18.34 5.99 -32.02
N ILE A 363 -18.15 6.36 -33.27
CA ILE A 363 -18.76 5.70 -34.43
C ILE A 363 -17.70 5.48 -35.50
N ASN A 364 -17.54 4.22 -35.89
CA ASN A 364 -16.75 3.82 -37.04
C ASN A 364 -17.63 3.88 -38.29
N CYS A 365 -17.39 4.90 -39.10
CA CYS A 365 -18.11 5.25 -40.32
C CYS A 365 -17.49 4.55 -41.53
N LYS A 366 -18.03 4.77 -42.74
CA LYS A 366 -17.51 4.13 -43.96
C LYS A 366 -16.10 4.63 -44.37
N ASP A 367 -15.79 5.87 -44.04
CA ASP A 367 -14.61 6.64 -44.50
C ASP A 367 -13.70 7.09 -43.34
N GLY A 368 -13.95 6.63 -42.12
CA GLY A 368 -13.20 7.05 -40.94
C GLY A 368 -13.89 6.73 -39.62
N VAL A 369 -13.38 7.28 -38.53
CA VAL A 369 -13.97 7.17 -37.19
C VAL A 369 -14.16 8.56 -36.60
N VAL A 370 -15.32 8.77 -35.96
CA VAL A 370 -15.68 10.03 -35.30
C VAL A 370 -15.96 9.74 -33.84
N MET A 371 -15.53 10.65 -32.96
CA MET A 371 -15.84 10.62 -31.53
C MET A 371 -16.45 11.95 -31.10
N GLY A 372 -17.44 11.90 -30.23
CA GLY A 372 -18.09 13.06 -29.63
C GLY A 372 -18.25 12.90 -28.13
N VAL A 373 -18.07 13.99 -27.39
CA VAL A 373 -18.23 14.02 -25.93
C VAL A 373 -19.03 15.24 -25.51
N GLU A 374 -20.00 15.00 -24.63
CA GLU A 374 -20.73 16.03 -23.91
C GLU A 374 -19.88 16.52 -22.73
N LYS A 375 -19.30 17.73 -22.83
CA LYS A 375 -18.49 18.30 -21.76
C LYS A 375 -19.24 19.40 -21.04
N VAL A 376 -19.81 19.07 -19.90
CA VAL A 376 -20.53 20.04 -19.06
C VAL A 376 -19.58 21.07 -18.44
N LEU A 377 -19.91 22.35 -18.59
CA LEU A 377 -19.20 23.50 -18.02
C LEU A 377 -19.71 23.77 -16.60
N LEU A 378 -19.04 23.20 -15.60
CA LEU A 378 -19.45 23.31 -14.19
C LEU A 378 -19.34 24.74 -13.62
N SER A 379 -18.46 25.57 -14.18
CA SER A 379 -18.23 26.94 -13.72
C SER A 379 -17.96 27.85 -14.91
N LYS A 380 -18.46 29.09 -14.84
CA LYS A 380 -18.15 30.16 -15.80
C LYS A 380 -16.69 30.60 -15.76
N LEU A 381 -15.96 30.20 -14.71
CA LEU A 381 -14.51 30.46 -14.58
C LEU A 381 -13.67 29.51 -15.44
N LEU A 382 -14.24 28.42 -15.96
CA LEU A 382 -13.52 27.50 -16.82
C LEU A 382 -13.39 28.10 -18.23
N VAL A 383 -12.16 28.22 -18.71
CA VAL A 383 -11.89 28.74 -20.05
C VAL A 383 -12.42 27.73 -21.09
N PRO A 384 -13.27 28.15 -22.04
CA PRO A 384 -13.78 27.27 -23.10
C PRO A 384 -12.65 26.55 -23.85
N GLY A 385 -12.85 25.29 -24.23
CA GLY A 385 -11.87 24.49 -24.96
C GLY A 385 -10.68 23.96 -24.15
N THR A 386 -10.58 24.27 -22.85
CA THR A 386 -9.58 23.73 -21.90
C THR A 386 -10.13 22.53 -21.11
N HIS A 387 -9.28 21.68 -20.52
CA HIS A 387 -9.71 20.44 -19.83
C HIS A 387 -10.51 19.49 -20.76
N ARG A 388 -9.90 19.16 -21.90
CA ARG A 388 -10.48 18.29 -22.92
C ARG A 388 -10.63 16.87 -22.40
N ARG A 389 -11.62 16.15 -22.94
CA ARG A 389 -11.80 14.71 -22.68
C ARG A 389 -11.24 13.86 -23.81
N ILE A 390 -11.17 14.39 -25.03
CA ILE A 390 -10.55 13.72 -26.17
C ILE A 390 -9.08 14.16 -26.30
N HIS A 391 -8.15 13.20 -26.33
CA HIS A 391 -6.72 13.42 -26.54
C HIS A 391 -6.21 12.64 -27.76
N ALA A 392 -5.09 13.05 -28.33
CA ALA A 392 -4.34 12.23 -29.28
C ALA A 392 -3.24 11.49 -28.51
N ILE A 393 -3.09 10.17 -28.70
CA ILE A 393 -1.90 9.44 -28.18
C ILE A 393 -0.81 9.42 -29.24
N ASP A 394 -1.21 9.18 -30.48
CA ASP A 394 -0.34 9.07 -31.64
C ASP A 394 -1.00 9.79 -32.82
N ARG A 395 -0.23 10.08 -33.87
CA ARG A 395 -0.72 10.81 -35.04
C ARG A 395 -1.93 10.13 -35.68
N HIS A 396 -1.97 8.80 -35.65
CA HIS A 396 -3.04 7.96 -36.21
C HIS A 396 -3.98 7.37 -35.14
N ILE A 397 -3.88 7.79 -33.87
CA ILE A 397 -4.64 7.24 -32.74
C ILE A 397 -5.13 8.33 -31.77
N GLY A 398 -6.45 8.43 -31.61
CA GLY A 398 -7.12 9.22 -30.57
C GLY A 398 -7.51 8.37 -29.35
N LEU A 399 -7.42 8.96 -28.16
CA LEU A 399 -7.77 8.33 -26.88
C LEU A 399 -8.08 9.35 -25.79
N VAL A 400 -8.76 8.91 -24.75
CA VAL A 400 -8.84 9.57 -23.46
C VAL A 400 -7.68 9.11 -22.53
N ARG A 401 -6.56 9.88 -22.47
CA ARG A 401 -5.31 9.80 -21.61
C ARG A 401 -4.07 8.95 -22.06
N PRO A 402 -2.90 9.56 -22.34
CA PRO A 402 -1.78 8.91 -23.04
C PRO A 402 -0.94 7.89 -22.22
N LEU A 403 -0.36 6.91 -22.93
CA LEU A 403 0.77 6.05 -22.51
C LEU A 403 1.87 6.14 -23.59
N GLU A 404 3.12 6.48 -23.23
CA GLU A 404 4.24 6.61 -24.19
C GLU A 404 4.90 5.25 -24.50
N LEU A 405 5.04 4.87 -25.78
CA LEU A 405 5.74 3.67 -26.24
C LEU A 405 6.48 3.94 -27.58
N LYS A 406 7.78 4.26 -27.53
CA LYS A 406 8.61 4.67 -28.70
C LYS A 406 9.55 3.59 -29.29
N ASN A 407 9.43 2.31 -28.88
CA ASN A 407 10.57 1.38 -29.02
C ASN A 407 10.65 0.53 -30.31
N TYR A 408 9.75 0.65 -31.29
CA TYR A 408 9.70 -0.29 -32.44
C TYR A 408 9.94 0.32 -33.83
N GLY A 409 10.16 1.63 -33.95
CA GLY A 409 10.48 2.29 -35.24
C GLY A 409 9.34 2.30 -36.28
N SER A 410 8.20 1.67 -36.01
CA SER A 410 6.97 1.73 -36.80
C SER A 410 5.77 2.22 -35.96
N PRO A 411 4.74 2.79 -36.60
CA PRO A 411 3.50 3.18 -35.90
C PRO A 411 2.82 1.95 -35.27
N ILE A 412 2.37 2.05 -34.02
CA ILE A 412 1.72 0.92 -33.35
C ILE A 412 0.34 0.61 -33.96
N PRO A 413 0.01 -0.66 -34.25
CA PRO A 413 -1.33 -1.04 -34.68
C PRO A 413 -2.36 -0.78 -33.56
N PRO A 414 -3.53 -0.16 -33.85
CA PRO A 414 -4.53 0.19 -32.83
C PRO A 414 -5.00 -1.00 -31.98
N GLN A 415 -5.10 -2.20 -32.58
CA GLN A 415 -5.52 -3.40 -31.85
C GLN A 415 -4.49 -3.82 -30.78
N VAL A 416 -3.20 -3.83 -31.14
CA VAL A 416 -2.12 -4.18 -30.21
C VAL A 416 -2.06 -3.19 -29.05
N LEU A 417 -2.28 -1.90 -29.34
CA LEU A 417 -2.36 -0.88 -28.32
C LEU A 417 -3.55 -1.11 -27.37
N ALA A 418 -4.72 -1.42 -27.91
CA ALA A 418 -5.91 -1.72 -27.10
C ALA A 418 -5.66 -2.92 -26.17
N ASP A 419 -5.09 -4.01 -26.68
CA ASP A 419 -4.81 -5.21 -25.89
C ASP A 419 -3.79 -4.92 -24.77
N ARG A 420 -2.72 -4.15 -25.07
CA ARG A 420 -1.73 -3.74 -24.06
C ARG A 420 -2.33 -2.85 -22.98
N MET A 421 -3.17 -1.91 -23.38
CA MET A 421 -3.89 -1.06 -22.42
C MET A 421 -4.86 -1.87 -21.58
N SER A 422 -5.56 -2.84 -22.18
CA SER A 422 -6.47 -3.75 -21.49
C SER A 422 -5.74 -4.55 -20.42
N GLN A 423 -4.58 -5.12 -20.75
CA GLN A 423 -3.71 -5.83 -19.80
C GLN A 423 -3.22 -4.92 -18.68
N TYR A 424 -2.88 -3.67 -18.99
CA TYR A 424 -2.47 -2.69 -17.99
C TYR A 424 -3.63 -2.33 -17.03
N VAL A 425 -4.85 -2.13 -17.55
CA VAL A 425 -6.03 -1.91 -16.71
C VAL A 425 -6.34 -3.14 -15.85
N HIS A 426 -6.26 -4.34 -16.43
CA HIS A 426 -6.44 -5.61 -15.73
C HIS A 426 -5.44 -5.78 -14.57
N TYR A 427 -4.19 -5.38 -14.75
CA TYR A 427 -3.18 -5.47 -13.70
C TYR A 427 -3.62 -4.76 -12.41
N PHE A 428 -4.35 -3.64 -12.53
CA PHE A 428 -4.87 -2.88 -11.38
C PHE A 428 -6.11 -3.50 -10.72
N THR A 429 -6.67 -4.58 -11.29
CA THR A 429 -7.73 -5.37 -10.66
C THR A 429 -7.17 -6.56 -9.86
N LEU A 430 -5.89 -6.90 -10.01
CA LEU A 430 -5.28 -8.09 -9.40
C LEU A 430 -4.77 -7.86 -7.98
N TYR A 431 -4.24 -6.67 -7.69
CA TYR A 431 -3.54 -6.40 -6.43
C TYR A 431 -4.36 -5.46 -5.53
N GLY A 432 -4.59 -5.87 -4.28
CA GLY A 432 -5.31 -5.05 -3.30
C GLY A 432 -4.57 -3.77 -2.85
N SER A 433 -3.29 -3.62 -3.22
CA SER A 433 -2.48 -2.43 -2.95
C SER A 433 -2.73 -1.28 -3.93
N VAL A 434 -3.41 -1.53 -5.05
CA VAL A 434 -3.76 -0.53 -6.06
C VAL A 434 -5.27 -0.50 -6.27
N ARG A 435 -5.81 0.70 -6.51
CA ARG A 435 -7.23 0.84 -6.84
C ARG A 435 -7.41 0.57 -8.34
N PRO A 436 -8.40 -0.23 -8.75
CA PRO A 436 -8.72 -0.39 -10.16
C PRO A 436 -9.12 0.94 -10.81
N PHE A 437 -8.91 1.05 -12.12
CA PHE A 437 -9.31 2.24 -12.86
C PHE A 437 -10.83 2.38 -12.88
N GLY A 438 -11.33 3.49 -12.37
CA GLY A 438 -12.76 3.84 -12.38
C GLY A 438 -13.24 4.48 -13.68
N THR A 439 -12.66 4.09 -14.82
CA THR A 439 -12.97 4.68 -16.14
C THR A 439 -12.94 3.62 -17.22
N SER A 440 -13.88 3.72 -18.16
CA SER A 440 -13.79 3.06 -19.45
C SER A 440 -13.02 3.95 -20.43
N ILE A 441 -12.33 3.35 -21.38
CA ILE A 441 -11.49 4.06 -22.35
C ILE A 441 -11.94 3.68 -23.76
N MET A 442 -12.19 4.69 -24.59
CA MET A 442 -12.49 4.50 -26.01
C MET A 442 -11.26 4.89 -26.83
N LEU A 443 -10.80 3.96 -27.66
CA LEU A 443 -9.64 4.07 -28.53
C LEU A 443 -10.12 4.06 -29.99
N ALA A 444 -9.82 5.13 -30.71
CA ALA A 444 -10.08 5.23 -32.14
C ALA A 444 -8.76 5.35 -32.89
N GLY A 445 -8.55 4.52 -33.91
CA GLY A 445 -7.30 4.54 -34.66
C GLY A 445 -7.40 3.91 -36.03
N ARG A 446 -6.40 4.18 -36.88
CA ARG A 446 -6.24 3.54 -38.18
C ARG A 446 -4.95 2.75 -38.19
N ASP A 447 -5.05 1.51 -38.61
CA ASP A 447 -3.86 0.71 -38.87
C ASP A 447 -3.23 1.19 -40.19
N VAL A 448 -1.97 1.60 -40.13
CA VAL A 448 -1.25 2.18 -41.25
C VAL A 448 -0.96 1.12 -42.32
N ASP A 449 -0.72 -0.12 -41.90
CA ASP A 449 -0.34 -1.22 -42.81
C ASP A 449 -1.57 -1.77 -43.55
N THR A 450 -2.68 -1.94 -42.84
CA THR A 450 -3.92 -2.48 -43.44
C THR A 450 -4.87 -1.42 -43.96
N GLY A 451 -4.65 -0.15 -43.60
CA GLY A 451 -5.51 0.98 -43.94
C GLY A 451 -6.88 0.99 -43.25
N LYS A 452 -7.18 -0.01 -42.39
CA LYS A 452 -8.49 -0.18 -41.74
C LYS A 452 -8.61 0.68 -40.48
N THR A 453 -9.82 1.14 -40.20
CA THR A 453 -10.16 1.87 -38.97
C THR A 453 -10.69 0.95 -37.88
N PHE A 454 -10.43 1.34 -36.64
CA PHE A 454 -10.74 0.58 -35.44
C PHE A 454 -11.33 1.51 -34.39
N LEU A 455 -12.35 1.00 -33.70
CA LEU A 455 -12.92 1.59 -32.51
C LEU A 455 -12.97 0.50 -31.44
N ASN A 456 -12.12 0.63 -30.43
CA ASN A 456 -12.02 -0.31 -29.32
C ASN A 456 -12.47 0.36 -28.03
N VAL A 457 -13.22 -0.36 -27.20
CA VAL A 457 -13.59 0.07 -25.85
C VAL A 457 -12.92 -0.86 -24.86
N ILE A 458 -12.20 -0.27 -23.91
CA ILE A 458 -11.54 -0.95 -22.81
C ILE A 458 -12.34 -0.66 -21.55
N GLU A 459 -12.80 -1.72 -20.91
CA GLU A 459 -13.57 -1.63 -19.66
C GLU A 459 -12.65 -1.65 -18.44
N PRO A 460 -13.12 -1.14 -17.29
CA PRO A 460 -12.42 -1.24 -15.99
C PRO A 460 -12.01 -2.66 -15.58
N SER A 461 -12.68 -3.69 -16.12
CA SER A 461 -12.35 -5.10 -15.93
C SER A 461 -11.02 -5.50 -16.57
N GLY A 462 -10.49 -4.67 -17.47
CA GLY A 462 -9.34 -5.00 -18.30
C GLY A 462 -9.70 -5.89 -19.49
N VAL A 463 -10.96 -5.87 -19.92
CA VAL A 463 -11.43 -6.48 -21.18
C VAL A 463 -11.55 -5.40 -22.25
N SER A 464 -11.13 -5.72 -23.47
CA SER A 464 -11.26 -4.83 -24.63
C SER A 464 -12.11 -5.47 -25.71
N TYR A 465 -13.08 -4.71 -26.22
CA TYR A 465 -13.95 -5.12 -27.32
C TYR A 465 -13.86 -4.15 -28.49
N ARG A 466 -14.00 -4.69 -29.70
CA ARG A 466 -14.06 -3.89 -30.92
C ARG A 466 -15.51 -3.64 -31.31
N TYR A 467 -15.83 -2.38 -31.61
CA TYR A 467 -17.17 -1.91 -31.93
C TYR A 467 -17.25 -1.23 -33.30
N ARG A 468 -18.45 -1.25 -33.91
CA ARG A 468 -18.80 -0.33 -35.02
C ARG A 468 -19.33 1.00 -34.49
N GLY A 469 -19.99 0.99 -33.35
CA GLY A 469 -20.30 2.17 -32.56
C GLY A 469 -20.40 1.82 -31.10
N ALA A 470 -20.01 2.75 -30.25
CA ALA A 470 -20.04 2.58 -28.82
C ALA A 470 -20.44 3.89 -28.15
N ALA A 471 -21.16 3.77 -27.04
CA ALA A 471 -21.45 4.88 -26.15
C ALA A 471 -20.97 4.51 -24.75
N MET A 472 -20.60 5.51 -23.95
CA MET A 472 -20.16 5.36 -22.57
C MET A 472 -20.71 6.51 -21.73
N GLY A 473 -20.93 6.27 -20.43
CA GLY A 473 -21.36 7.29 -19.48
C GLY A 473 -22.85 7.19 -19.11
N LYS A 474 -23.40 8.29 -18.59
CA LYS A 474 -24.77 8.34 -18.05
C LYS A 474 -25.83 8.06 -19.11
N GLY A 475 -25.68 8.61 -20.31
CA GLY A 475 -26.62 8.45 -21.43
C GLY A 475 -26.35 7.24 -22.33
N GLU A 476 -25.54 6.27 -21.89
CA GLU A 476 -25.09 5.16 -22.76
C GLU A 476 -26.24 4.36 -23.38
N GLN A 477 -27.24 3.96 -22.57
CA GLN A 477 -28.33 3.12 -23.05
C GLN A 477 -29.17 3.84 -24.11
N ALA A 478 -29.57 5.08 -23.84
CA ALA A 478 -30.33 5.89 -24.78
C ALA A 478 -29.53 6.26 -26.04
N ALA A 479 -28.22 6.54 -25.90
CA ALA A 479 -27.34 6.79 -27.02
C ALA A 479 -27.25 5.58 -27.97
N LYS A 480 -27.17 4.36 -27.44
CA LYS A 480 -27.13 3.14 -28.26
C LYS A 480 -28.39 2.99 -29.11
N THR A 481 -29.57 3.25 -28.55
CA THR A 481 -30.85 3.23 -29.27
C THR A 481 -30.87 4.21 -30.44
N GLU A 482 -30.41 5.44 -30.23
CA GLU A 482 -30.35 6.45 -31.30
C GLU A 482 -29.31 6.12 -32.38
N ILE A 483 -28.15 5.58 -31.99
CA ILE A 483 -27.11 5.14 -32.95
C ILE A 483 -27.67 4.04 -33.88
N GLU A 484 -28.45 3.11 -33.33
CA GLU A 484 -29.10 2.04 -34.11
C GLU A 484 -30.22 2.58 -35.01
N LYS A 485 -31.01 3.54 -34.52
CA LYS A 485 -32.11 4.20 -35.26
C LYS A 485 -31.62 4.87 -36.56
N TYR A 486 -30.54 5.64 -36.49
CA TYR A 486 -30.06 6.45 -37.62
C TYR A 486 -29.11 5.70 -38.58
N LYS A 487 -28.78 4.43 -38.33
CA LYS A 487 -27.87 3.61 -39.17
C LYS A 487 -26.57 4.33 -39.55
N ILE A 488 -25.95 5.00 -38.57
CA ILE A 488 -24.86 5.95 -38.77
C ILE A 488 -23.58 5.27 -39.33
N PHE A 489 -23.47 3.95 -39.21
CA PHE A 489 -22.31 3.17 -39.67
C PHE A 489 -22.03 3.28 -41.19
N ASP A 490 -23.05 3.56 -41.99
CA ASP A 490 -22.95 3.65 -43.46
C ASP A 490 -22.79 5.10 -43.97
N LEU A 491 -22.78 6.07 -43.06
CA LEU A 491 -22.60 7.49 -43.36
C LEU A 491 -21.12 7.86 -43.49
N THR A 492 -20.85 9.00 -44.14
CA THR A 492 -19.52 9.63 -44.09
C THR A 492 -19.26 10.22 -42.71
N CYS A 493 -18.00 10.43 -42.34
CA CYS A 493 -17.64 11.11 -41.09
C CYS A 493 -18.27 12.51 -40.99
N ARG A 494 -18.36 13.22 -42.12
CA ARG A 494 -18.94 14.57 -42.20
C ARG A 494 -20.45 14.55 -41.91
N GLU A 495 -21.17 13.55 -42.41
CA GLU A 495 -22.59 13.35 -42.11
C GLU A 495 -22.79 12.85 -40.67
N ALA A 496 -21.96 11.89 -40.23
CA ALA A 496 -22.05 11.30 -38.90
C ALA A 496 -21.87 12.32 -37.77
N ILE A 497 -21.02 13.33 -37.97
CA ILE A 497 -20.85 14.44 -37.02
C ILE A 497 -22.19 15.13 -36.68
N LYS A 498 -23.07 15.34 -37.68
CA LYS A 498 -24.38 15.97 -37.49
C LYS A 498 -25.28 15.14 -36.59
N TYR A 499 -25.32 13.83 -36.81
CA TYR A 499 -26.09 12.90 -35.98
C TYR A 499 -25.50 12.74 -34.58
N ILE A 500 -24.18 12.68 -34.42
CA ILE A 500 -23.55 12.64 -33.09
C ILE A 500 -23.87 13.91 -32.31
N ALA A 501 -23.83 15.09 -32.95
CA ALA A 501 -24.25 16.35 -32.33
C ALA A 501 -25.72 16.31 -31.92
N LYS A 502 -26.62 15.80 -32.77
CA LYS A 502 -28.05 15.63 -32.44
C LYS A 502 -28.25 14.72 -31.24
N ILE A 503 -27.65 13.54 -31.23
CA ILE A 503 -27.78 12.57 -30.12
C ILE A 503 -27.30 13.18 -28.80
N LEU A 504 -26.14 13.84 -28.79
CA LEU A 504 -25.61 14.43 -27.56
C LEU A 504 -26.45 15.61 -27.05
N ASN A 505 -27.10 16.38 -27.94
CA ASN A 505 -28.03 17.43 -27.54
C ASN A 505 -29.34 16.84 -26.99
N VAL A 506 -29.93 15.83 -27.65
CA VAL A 506 -31.16 15.16 -27.17
C VAL A 506 -30.95 14.51 -25.80
N LEU A 507 -29.78 13.92 -25.58
CA LEU A 507 -29.45 13.28 -24.30
C LEU A 507 -29.01 14.26 -23.21
N HIS A 508 -28.78 15.52 -23.57
CA HIS A 508 -28.44 16.55 -22.61
C HIS A 508 -29.69 16.97 -21.83
N ASP A 509 -29.56 17.01 -20.52
CA ASP A 509 -30.63 17.48 -19.63
C ASP A 509 -30.44 18.99 -19.41
N GLU A 510 -31.25 19.81 -20.10
CA GLU A 510 -31.17 21.28 -20.10
C GLU A 510 -31.33 21.91 -18.71
N VAL A 511 -31.89 21.18 -17.73
CA VAL A 511 -31.99 21.65 -16.34
C VAL A 511 -30.59 21.80 -15.70
N LYS A 512 -29.56 21.21 -16.31
CA LYS A 512 -28.16 21.25 -15.84
C LYS A 512 -27.36 22.39 -16.47
N HIS A 513 -26.14 22.57 -15.97
CA HIS A 513 -25.15 23.49 -16.52
C HIS A 513 -24.95 23.30 -18.04
N PRO A 514 -24.68 24.37 -18.79
CA PRO A 514 -24.45 24.29 -20.24
C PRO A 514 -23.28 23.35 -20.56
N PHE A 515 -23.32 22.70 -21.72
CA PHE A 515 -22.25 21.84 -22.18
C PHE A 515 -21.55 22.37 -23.44
N GLU A 516 -20.27 22.04 -23.55
CA GLU A 516 -19.44 22.23 -24.72
C GLU A 516 -19.39 20.91 -25.50
N LEU A 517 -19.72 20.94 -26.79
CA LEU A 517 -19.62 19.78 -27.66
C LEU A 517 -18.16 19.61 -28.13
N GLU A 518 -17.50 18.53 -27.70
CA GLU A 518 -16.17 18.17 -28.19
C GLU A 518 -16.29 17.08 -29.26
N LEU A 519 -15.83 17.36 -30.48
CA LEU A 519 -15.83 16.42 -31.60
C LEU A 519 -14.41 16.20 -32.13
N SER A 520 -14.09 14.96 -32.48
CA SER A 520 -12.85 14.59 -33.15
C SER A 520 -13.10 13.57 -34.25
N TRP A 521 -12.22 13.54 -35.23
CA TRP A 521 -12.31 12.61 -36.35
C TRP A 521 -10.95 12.08 -36.75
N LEU A 522 -10.99 10.95 -37.46
CA LEU A 522 -9.87 10.34 -38.14
C LEU A 522 -10.42 9.80 -39.47
N CYS A 523 -10.27 10.59 -40.52
CA CYS A 523 -10.78 10.34 -41.87
C CYS A 523 -9.83 10.91 -42.93
N GLU A 524 -10.18 10.74 -44.21
CA GLU A 524 -9.41 11.28 -45.33
C GLU A 524 -9.23 12.82 -45.25
N GLU A 525 -10.26 13.57 -44.86
CA GLU A 525 -10.18 15.04 -44.71
C GLU A 525 -9.17 15.48 -43.63
N SER A 526 -8.92 14.62 -42.66
CA SER A 526 -7.91 14.85 -41.62
C SER A 526 -6.50 14.41 -42.03
N ASN A 527 -6.29 14.07 -43.31
CA ASN A 527 -5.09 13.40 -43.80
C ASN A 527 -4.75 12.16 -42.98
N TRP A 528 -5.78 11.44 -42.52
CA TRP A 528 -5.65 10.27 -41.64
C TRP A 528 -4.88 10.55 -40.33
N GLN A 529 -4.99 11.78 -39.82
CA GLN A 529 -4.47 12.16 -38.51
C GLN A 529 -5.60 12.41 -37.54
N HIS A 530 -5.47 11.94 -36.29
CA HIS A 530 -6.45 12.24 -35.26
C HIS A 530 -6.35 13.72 -34.93
N GLN A 531 -7.46 14.44 -35.14
CA GLN A 531 -7.56 15.85 -34.81
C GLN A 531 -8.98 16.18 -34.35
N LEU A 532 -9.11 17.30 -33.64
CA LEU A 532 -10.43 17.86 -33.36
C LEU A 532 -11.08 18.34 -34.65
N VAL A 533 -12.39 18.22 -34.72
CA VAL A 533 -13.16 18.78 -35.83
C VAL A 533 -13.01 20.31 -35.80
N PRO A 534 -12.69 20.95 -36.94
CA PRO A 534 -12.62 22.41 -37.04
C PRO A 534 -13.89 23.10 -36.52
N GLY A 535 -13.71 24.23 -35.84
CA GLY A 535 -14.82 24.94 -35.16
C GLY A 535 -15.99 25.27 -36.08
N ASN A 536 -15.73 25.70 -37.31
CA ASN A 536 -16.76 26.00 -38.31
C ASN A 536 -17.66 24.79 -38.62
N ILE A 537 -17.09 23.60 -38.77
CA ILE A 537 -17.84 22.37 -39.09
C ILE A 537 -18.60 21.90 -37.85
N ARG A 538 -17.99 21.97 -36.67
CA ARG A 538 -18.65 21.65 -35.40
C ARG A 538 -19.86 22.56 -35.16
N ASP A 539 -19.71 23.85 -35.39
CA ASP A 539 -20.77 24.83 -35.13
C ASP A 539 -21.91 24.68 -36.15
N GLU A 540 -21.62 24.39 -37.43
CA GLU A 540 -22.62 24.02 -38.44
C GLU A 540 -23.40 22.76 -38.03
N ALA A 541 -22.70 21.72 -37.57
CA ALA A 541 -23.33 20.48 -37.12
C ALA A 541 -24.20 20.69 -35.88
N THR A 542 -23.78 21.57 -34.97
CA THR A 542 -24.54 21.94 -33.78
C THR A 542 -25.81 22.70 -34.16
N ALA A 543 -25.71 23.67 -35.08
CA ALA A 543 -26.87 24.42 -35.57
C ALA A 543 -27.88 23.50 -36.30
N TRP A 544 -27.39 22.56 -37.11
CA TRP A 544 -28.24 21.56 -37.74
C TRP A 544 -28.92 20.64 -36.71
N ALA A 545 -28.19 20.22 -35.68
CA ALA A 545 -28.73 19.37 -34.62
C ALA A 545 -29.87 20.04 -33.86
N VAL A 546 -29.68 21.29 -33.43
CA VAL A 546 -30.72 22.07 -32.73
C VAL A 546 -31.96 22.25 -33.60
N ARG A 547 -31.78 22.60 -34.88
CA ARG A 547 -32.90 22.74 -35.82
C ARG A 547 -33.65 21.42 -36.01
N SER A 548 -32.92 20.32 -36.17
CA SER A 548 -33.55 19.01 -36.38
C SER A 548 -34.29 18.49 -35.15
N ILE A 549 -33.91 18.91 -33.94
CA ILE A 549 -34.65 18.59 -32.71
C ILE A 549 -35.97 19.39 -32.69
N GLN A 550 -35.92 20.69 -32.98
CA GLN A 550 -37.11 21.53 -33.07
C GLN A 550 -38.10 21.06 -34.14
N ASP A 551 -37.60 20.63 -35.30
CA ASP A 551 -38.44 20.10 -36.38
C ASP A 551 -39.11 18.77 -35.97
N ASP A 552 -38.45 17.93 -35.15
CA ASP A 552 -39.03 16.69 -34.61
C ASP A 552 -40.11 17.01 -33.54
N ASP A 553 -39.85 17.95 -32.62
CA ASP A 553 -40.80 18.35 -31.57
C ASP A 553 -42.11 18.91 -32.17
N ILE A 554 -42.02 19.70 -33.25
CA ILE A 554 -43.20 20.26 -33.95
C ILE A 554 -44.00 19.15 -34.65
N ALA A 555 -43.34 18.12 -35.17
CA ALA A 555 -44.02 17.01 -35.83
C ALA A 555 -44.81 16.16 -34.82
N ASP A 556 -44.24 15.90 -33.64
CA ASP A 556 -44.91 15.16 -32.57
C ASP A 556 -46.14 15.94 -32.03
N ASP A 557 -46.03 17.26 -31.85
CA ASP A 557 -47.16 18.12 -31.43
C ASP A 557 -48.30 18.20 -32.46
N ALA A 558 -48.00 17.97 -33.75
CA ALA A 558 -48.99 18.02 -34.83
C ALA A 558 -49.74 16.70 -35.02
N ASP A 559 -49.18 15.57 -34.57
CA ASP A 559 -49.82 14.25 -34.63
C ASP A 559 -50.71 13.97 -33.39
N ASP A 560 -50.50 14.71 -32.29
CA ASP A 560 -51.29 14.63 -31.05
C ASP A 560 -52.48 15.64 -30.97
N ALA A 561 -52.64 16.50 -31.99
CA ALA A 561 -53.72 17.49 -32.12
C ALA A 561 -54.80 17.06 -33.13
#